data_AF-A0A962AKA0-F1
#
_entry.id   AF-A0A962AKA0-F1
#
_cell.length_a   1.000
_cell.length_b   1.000
_cell.length_c   1.000
_cell.angle_alpha   90.00
_cell.angle_beta   90.00
_cell.angle_gamma   90.00
#
_symmetry.space_group_name_H-M   'P 1'
#
loop_
_entity.id
_entity.type
_entity.pdbx_description
1 polymer ?
#
loop_
_entity_poly.entity_id
_entity_poly.type
_entity_poly.pdbx_seq_one_letter_code
_entity_poly.pdbx_strand_id
1 'polypeptide(L)'
;EPAADLAVAAALVSALSGAPVDPSAIIFGEIGLSGEIRPVPQPELRLKEAEKLGFKTAFVPSGKAKAAGALAANAFPDLDAFVRFLRG
;
A
#
# COMPACT_ATOMS: atom_id res chain seq x y z
N GLU A 1 -13.66 3.73 -6.85
CA GLU A 1 -12.64 2.97 -7.59
C GLU A 1 -12.11 1.91 -6.63
N PRO A 2 -12.11 0.62 -6.97
CA PRO A 2 -11.56 -0.39 -6.07
C PRO A 2 -10.04 -0.21 -5.94
N ALA A 3 -9.50 -0.47 -4.76
CA ALA A 3 -8.12 -0.36 -4.29
C ALA A 3 -7.74 0.94 -3.55
N ALA A 4 -8.68 1.87 -3.33
CA ALA A 4 -8.37 3.18 -2.76
C ALA A 4 -8.38 3.22 -1.22
N ASP A 5 -9.06 2.27 -0.56
CA ASP A 5 -9.25 2.30 0.90
C ASP A 5 -7.95 2.39 1.67
N LEU A 6 -6.95 1.57 1.30
CA LEU A 6 -5.65 1.58 1.98
C LEU A 6 -4.91 2.91 1.80
N ALA A 7 -5.02 3.54 0.63
CA ALA A 7 -4.42 4.84 0.39
C ALA A 7 -5.08 5.94 1.24
N VAL A 8 -6.41 5.90 1.38
CA VAL A 8 -7.16 6.81 2.25
C VAL A 8 -6.80 6.58 3.72
N ALA A 9 -6.71 5.32 4.16
CA ALA A 9 -6.28 4.97 5.50
C ALA A 9 -4.86 5.47 5.78
N ALA A 10 -3.92 5.31 4.84
CA ALA A 10 -2.56 5.82 4.97
C ALA A 10 -2.52 7.35 5.13
N ALA A 11 -3.30 8.08 4.33
CA ALA A 11 -3.41 9.53 4.43
C ALA A 11 -3.95 9.96 5.80
N LEU A 12 -4.97 9.28 6.32
CA LEU A 12 -5.55 9.56 7.63
C LEU A 12 -4.56 9.25 8.77
N VAL A 13 -3.91 8.09 8.74
CA VAL A 13 -2.91 7.69 9.74
C VAL A 13 -1.74 8.66 9.74
N SER A 14 -1.24 9.06 8.57
CA SER A 14 -0.19 10.07 8.43
C SER A 14 -0.60 11.40 9.08
N ALA A 15 -1.78 11.90 8.74
CA ALA A 15 -2.30 13.16 9.28
C ALA A 15 -2.49 13.13 10.81
N LEU A 16 -2.95 12.00 11.36
CA LEU A 16 -3.20 11.85 12.80
C LEU A 16 -1.94 11.59 13.62
N SER A 17 -0.98 10.85 13.07
CA SER A 17 0.24 10.44 13.79
C SER A 17 1.42 11.38 13.58
N GLY A 18 1.36 12.25 12.57
CA GLY A 18 2.51 13.06 12.15
C GLY A 18 3.62 12.25 11.48
N ALA A 19 3.39 10.98 11.17
CA ALA A 19 4.35 10.11 10.49
C ALA A 19 4.15 10.22 8.97
N PRO A 20 5.05 10.89 8.23
CA PRO A 20 4.88 11.11 6.81
C PRO A 20 5.02 9.80 6.02
N VAL A 21 4.12 9.60 5.06
CA VAL A 21 4.25 8.55 4.07
C VAL A 21 5.28 8.97 3.01
N ASP A 22 6.10 8.03 2.56
CA ASP A 22 7.08 8.25 1.48
C ASP A 22 6.37 8.81 0.23
N PRO A 23 6.74 10.02 -0.25
CA PRO A 23 6.11 10.63 -1.42
C PRO A 23 6.42 9.89 -2.73
N SER A 24 7.38 8.98 -2.72
CA SER A 24 7.70 8.08 -3.83
C SER A 24 7.04 6.70 -3.71
N ALA A 25 6.09 6.55 -2.77
CA ALA A 25 5.30 5.34 -2.61
C ALA A 25 4.00 5.37 -3.43
N ILE A 26 3.61 4.21 -3.95
CA ILE A 26 2.21 3.93 -4.30
C ILE A 26 1.56 3.09 -3.20
N ILE A 27 0.26 3.30 -2.98
CA ILE A 27 -0.50 2.55 -1.97
C ILE A 27 -1.80 2.11 -2.61
N PHE A 28 -2.11 0.82 -2.50
CA PHE A 28 -3.38 0.31 -2.97
C PHE A 28 -3.81 -0.92 -2.17
N GLY A 29 -5.12 -1.08 -2.01
CA GLY A 29 -5.71 -2.17 -1.22
C GLY A 29 -7.13 -1.83 -0.82
N GLU A 30 -7.94 -2.86 -0.62
CA GLU A 30 -9.28 -2.75 -0.04
C GLU A 30 -9.20 -3.07 1.45
N ILE A 31 -10.04 -2.45 2.27
CA ILE A 31 -10.07 -2.71 3.71
C ILE A 31 -11.41 -3.33 4.08
N GLY A 32 -11.37 -4.50 4.70
CA GLY A 32 -12.57 -5.07 5.32
C GLY A 32 -12.86 -4.44 6.68
N LEU A 33 -14.11 -4.57 7.15
CA LEU A 33 -14.52 -3.99 8.43
C LEU A 33 -13.80 -4.59 9.64
N SER A 34 -13.26 -5.81 9.52
CA SER A 34 -12.39 -6.42 10.54
C SER A 34 -10.95 -5.91 10.51
N GLY A 35 -10.61 -5.01 9.58
CA GLY A 35 -9.30 -4.40 9.45
C GLY A 35 -8.33 -5.21 8.57
N GLU A 36 -8.78 -6.28 7.93
CA GLU A 36 -7.98 -7.04 6.98
C GLU A 36 -7.76 -6.25 5.68
N ILE A 37 -6.53 -6.32 5.16
CA ILE A 37 -6.17 -5.69 3.88
C ILE A 37 -6.33 -6.73 2.78
N ARG A 38 -7.23 -6.44 1.84
CA ARG A 38 -7.68 -7.39 0.83
C ARG A 38 -7.02 -7.15 -0.52
N PRO A 39 -6.71 -8.23 -1.27
CA PRO A 39 -6.18 -8.12 -2.63
C PRO A 39 -7.11 -7.36 -3.56
N VAL A 40 -6.50 -6.72 -4.56
CA VAL A 40 -7.21 -5.97 -5.61
C VAL A 40 -6.95 -6.65 -6.97
N PRO A 41 -7.83 -6.48 -7.98
CA PRO A 41 -7.61 -7.05 -9.30
C PRO A 41 -6.30 -6.53 -9.91
N GLN A 42 -5.56 -7.32 -10.70
CA GLN A 42 -4.39 -6.87 -11.48
C GLN A 42 -3.32 -6.06 -10.69
N PRO A 43 -2.81 -6.56 -9.55
CA PRO A 43 -1.81 -5.85 -8.77
C PRO A 43 -0.46 -5.75 -9.51
N GLU A 44 -0.07 -6.76 -10.29
CA GLU A 44 1.19 -6.75 -11.04
C GLU A 44 1.21 -5.69 -12.14
N LEU A 45 0.06 -5.42 -12.78
CA LEU A 45 -0.05 -4.36 -13.78
C LEU A 45 0.14 -2.99 -13.12
N ARG A 46 -0.50 -2.75 -11.97
CA ARG A 46 -0.32 -1.50 -11.19
C ARG A 46 1.13 -1.31 -10.78
N LEU A 47 1.79 -2.35 -10.28
CA LEU A 47 3.21 -2.29 -9.88
C LEU A 47 4.12 -1.96 -11.07
N LYS A 48 3.88 -2.56 -12.25
CA LYS A 48 4.65 -2.25 -13.46
C LYS A 48 4.47 -0.81 -13.94
N GLU A 49 3.24 -0.28 -13.91
CA GLU A 49 3.01 1.12 -14.29
C GLU A 49 3.62 2.08 -13.26
N ALA A 50 3.55 1.76 -11.96
CA ALA A 50 4.20 2.56 -10.92
C ALA A 50 5.73 2.60 -11.08
N GLU A 51 6.35 1.47 -11.39
CA GLU A 51 7.79 1.41 -11.70
C GLU A 51 8.13 2.32 -12.90
N LYS A 52 7.36 2.24 -14.00
CA LYS A 52 7.56 3.10 -15.19
C LYS A 52 7.42 4.59 -14.89
N LEU A 53 6.53 4.95 -13.97
CA LEU A 53 6.31 6.33 -13.53
C LEU A 53 7.37 6.81 -12.52
N GLY A 54 8.30 5.95 -12.10
CA GLY A 54 9.43 6.30 -11.23
C GLY A 54 9.14 6.21 -9.74
N PHE A 55 8.06 5.53 -9.33
CA PHE A 55 7.84 5.20 -7.92
C PHE A 55 8.87 4.18 -7.43
N LYS A 56 9.23 4.26 -6.15
CA LYS A 56 10.32 3.46 -5.55
C LYS A 56 9.80 2.40 -4.58
N THR A 57 8.68 2.68 -3.94
CA THR A 57 8.09 1.81 -2.93
C THR A 57 6.61 1.58 -3.22
N ALA A 58 6.09 0.43 -2.80
CA ALA A 58 4.68 0.09 -2.90
C ALA A 58 4.18 -0.51 -1.58
N PHE A 59 3.06 -0.04 -1.07
CA PHE A 59 2.34 -0.63 0.06
C PHE A 59 1.10 -1.34 -0.44
N VAL A 60 1.07 -2.66 -0.27
CA VAL A 60 0.12 -3.54 -0.96
C VAL A 60 -0.50 -4.57 0.00
N PRO A 61 -1.61 -5.23 -0.38
CA PRO A 61 -2.15 -6.34 0.38
C PRO A 61 -1.17 -7.52 0.43
N SER A 62 -1.14 -8.24 1.56
CA SER A 62 -0.43 -9.52 1.65
C SER A 62 -0.97 -10.52 0.63
N GLY A 63 -0.09 -11.08 -0.19
CA GLY A 63 -0.47 -11.96 -1.29
C GLY A 63 0.67 -12.19 -2.27
N LYS A 64 0.37 -12.86 -3.40
CA LYS A 64 1.36 -13.20 -4.44
C LYS A 64 1.69 -12.05 -5.40
N ALA A 65 1.48 -10.79 -4.99
CA ALA A 65 1.92 -9.66 -5.80
C ALA A 65 3.44 -9.63 -5.80
N LYS A 66 4.06 -9.94 -6.95
CA LYS A 66 5.51 -9.85 -7.10
C LYS A 66 5.90 -8.40 -7.37
N ALA A 67 6.97 -7.94 -6.71
CA ALA A 67 7.62 -6.67 -7.03
C ALA A 67 7.90 -6.56 -8.54
N ALA A 68 7.82 -5.34 -9.08
CA ALA A 68 8.13 -5.04 -10.47
C ALA A 68 9.52 -4.39 -10.54
N GLY A 69 10.49 -5.12 -11.09
CA GLY A 69 11.88 -4.68 -11.27
C GLY A 69 12.48 -4.04 -10.02
N ALA A 70 12.72 -2.73 -10.04
CA ALA A 70 13.35 -1.99 -8.94
C ALA A 70 12.37 -1.49 -7.85
N LEU A 71 11.06 -1.63 -8.05
CA LEU A 71 10.03 -1.19 -7.11
C LEU A 71 9.98 -2.10 -5.88
N ALA A 72 10.31 -1.57 -4.70
CA ALA A 72 10.25 -2.32 -3.45
C ALA A 72 8.80 -2.45 -2.96
N ALA A 73 8.30 -3.68 -2.80
CA ALA A 73 6.93 -3.93 -2.33
C ALA A 73 6.92 -4.35 -0.85
N ASN A 74 6.21 -3.60 -0.01
CA ASN A 74 5.90 -3.95 1.37
C ASN A 74 4.44 -4.41 1.43
N ALA A 75 4.23 -5.62 1.94
CA ALA A 75 2.92 -6.24 1.95
C ALA A 75 2.36 -6.34 3.37
N PHE A 76 1.08 -6.01 3.55
CA PHE A 76 0.44 -5.93 4.87
C PHE A 76 -0.83 -6.79 4.92
N PRO A 77 -1.01 -7.62 5.96
CA PRO A 77 -2.20 -8.47 6.08
C PRO A 77 -3.40 -7.72 6.65
N ASP A 78 -3.16 -6.69 7.46
CA ASP A 78 -4.17 -5.94 8.19
C ASP A 78 -3.68 -4.52 8.51
N LEU A 79 -4.62 -3.69 8.98
CA LEU A 79 -4.37 -2.30 9.35
C LEU A 79 -3.46 -2.13 10.58
N ASP A 80 -3.45 -3.07 11.52
CA ASP A 80 -2.60 -2.98 12.72
C ASP A 80 -1.12 -3.09 12.33
N ALA A 81 -0.78 -4.08 11.49
CA ALA A 81 0.55 -4.23 10.92
C ALA A 81 0.97 -3.00 10.11
N PHE A 82 0.05 -2.46 9.30
CA PHE A 82 0.31 -1.27 8.49
C PHE A 82 0.55 -0.01 9.33
N VAL A 83 -0.29 0.24 10.34
CA VAL A 83 -0.16 1.40 11.24
C VAL A 83 1.13 1.34 12.05
N ARG A 84 1.50 0.14 12.55
CA ARG A 84 2.79 -0.03 13.24
C ARG A 84 3.95 0.32 12.33
N PHE A 85 3.96 -0.21 11.10
CA PHE A 85 4.99 0.09 10.12
C PHE A 85 5.12 1.59 9.83
N LEU A 86 3.99 2.31 9.64
CA LEU A 86 4.03 3.75 9.37
C LEU A 86 4.58 4.57 10.55
N ARG A 87 4.39 4.09 11.79
CA ARG A 87 4.78 4.83 12.99
C ARG A 87 6.21 4.55 13.47
N GLY A 88 6.89 3.55 12.90
CA GLY A 88 8.20 3.09 13.35
C GLY A 88 8.09 2.14 14.52
#